data_AF-A0A3D0S2U4-F1
#
_entry.id   AF-A0A3D0S2U4-F1
#
_cell.length_a   1.000
_cell.length_b   1.000
_cell.length_c   1.000
_cell.angle_alpha   90.00
_cell.angle_beta   90.00
_cell.angle_gamma   90.00
#
_symmetry.space_group_name_H-M   'P 1'
#
loop_
_entity.id
_entity.type
_entity.pdbx_description
1 polymer ?
#
loop_
_entity_poly.entity_id
_entity_poly.type
_entity_poly.pdbx_seq_one_letter_code
_entity_poly.pdbx_strand_id
1 'polypeptide(L)'
;MADRRMVTRGTRPTPRSRRAVGVVLLMAASVIGVAQWLVYDATPVAQGNRVRAVVVAVVLVVAGVRLVLTPALPHEVGVRSAMLAGGALVFFAVLGAHERLSAVAVEGFTGVVALFAAVAALPPVQPPGTSHRA
;
A
#
# COMPACT_ATOMS: atom_id res chain seq x y z
N MET A 1 7.75 -43.19 27.18
CA MET A 1 6.89 -42.56 26.16
C MET A 1 7.35 -41.12 25.98
N ALA A 2 8.03 -40.81 24.88
CA ALA A 2 8.57 -39.48 24.62
C ALA A 2 7.49 -38.60 23.95
N ASP A 3 7.11 -37.52 24.61
CA ASP A 3 6.17 -36.51 24.12
C ASP A 3 6.84 -35.70 22.99
N ARG A 4 6.67 -36.15 21.74
CA ARG A 4 7.04 -35.39 20.52
C ARG A 4 6.02 -34.26 20.32
N ARG A 5 6.10 -33.21 21.14
CA ARG A 5 5.50 -31.93 20.77
C ARG A 5 6.36 -31.31 19.67
N MET A 6 5.99 -31.63 18.42
CA MET A 6 6.44 -30.92 17.24
C MET A 6 5.94 -29.49 17.38
N VAL A 7 6.74 -28.64 18.02
CA VAL A 7 6.54 -27.19 18.05
C VAL A 7 6.73 -26.74 16.62
N THR A 8 5.62 -26.57 15.90
CA THR A 8 5.58 -25.78 14.67
C THR A 8 6.00 -24.37 15.05
N ARG A 9 7.31 -24.13 14.98
CA ARG A 9 7.94 -22.84 15.18
C ARG A 9 7.51 -21.99 13.99
N GLY A 10 6.29 -21.46 14.08
CA GLY A 10 5.74 -20.54 13.09
C GLY A 10 6.75 -19.41 12.94
N THR A 11 7.37 -19.34 11.77
CA THR A 11 8.32 -18.30 11.41
C THR A 11 7.54 -17.00 11.32
N ARG A 12 7.41 -16.30 12.45
CA ARG A 12 6.82 -14.97 12.46
C ARG A 12 7.62 -14.11 11.47
N PRO A 13 6.95 -13.47 10.49
CA PRO A 13 7.65 -12.70 9.48
C PRO A 13 8.46 -11.59 10.15
N THR A 14 9.75 -11.54 9.83
CA THR A 14 10.68 -10.56 10.38
C THR A 14 10.27 -9.15 9.95
N PRO A 15 10.62 -8.09 10.70
CA PRO A 15 10.29 -6.71 10.32
C PRO A 15 10.76 -6.35 8.90
N ARG A 16 11.92 -6.92 8.49
CA ARG A 16 12.48 -6.75 7.14
C ARG A 16 11.60 -7.41 6.07
N SER A 17 11.08 -8.61 6.32
CA SER A 17 10.24 -9.32 5.34
C SER A 17 8.87 -8.64 5.16
N ARG A 18 8.28 -8.12 6.25
CA ARG A 18 7.01 -7.35 6.17
C ARG A 18 7.16 -6.09 5.32
N ARG A 19 8.25 -5.36 5.51
CA ARG A 19 8.56 -4.16 4.72
C ARG A 19 8.77 -4.48 3.24
N ALA A 20 9.48 -5.57 2.93
CA ALA A 20 9.67 -6.00 1.54
C ALA A 20 8.33 -6.34 0.87
N VAL A 21 7.45 -7.05 1.56
CA VAL A 21 6.09 -7.35 1.07
C VAL A 21 5.30 -6.05 0.84
N GLY A 22 5.35 -5.10 1.77
CA GLY A 22 4.68 -3.80 1.62
C GLY A 22 5.16 -3.03 0.38
N VAL A 23 6.47 -2.99 0.14
CA VAL A 23 7.03 -2.36 -1.07
C VAL A 23 6.53 -3.04 -2.35
N VAL A 24 6.57 -4.38 -2.40
CA VAL A 24 6.11 -5.14 -3.58
C VAL A 24 4.64 -4.86 -3.86
N LEU A 25 3.80 -4.84 -2.82
CA LEU A 25 2.38 -4.52 -2.95
C LEU A 25 2.15 -3.08 -3.44
N LEU A 26 2.96 -2.12 -2.99
CA LEU A 26 2.91 -0.72 -3.48
C LEU A 26 3.27 -0.62 -4.96
N MET A 27 4.29 -1.34 -5.42
CA MET A 27 4.67 -1.37 -6.83
C MET A 27 3.59 -2.04 -7.68
N ALA A 28 3.02 -3.16 -7.21
CA ALA A 28 1.91 -3.82 -7.88
C ALA A 28 0.67 -2.91 -7.99
N ALA A 29 0.30 -2.22 -6.91
CA ALA A 29 -0.79 -1.26 -6.90
C ALA A 29 -0.58 -0.11 -7.91
N SER A 30 0.67 0.36 -8.05
CA SER A 30 1.04 1.39 -9.01
C SER A 30 0.87 0.91 -10.46
N VAL A 31 1.33 -0.31 -10.77
CA VAL A 31 1.17 -0.91 -12.10
C VAL A 31 -0.29 -1.10 -12.44
N ILE A 32 -1.10 -1.60 -11.50
CA ILE A 32 -2.54 -1.78 -11.68
C ILE A 32 -3.21 -0.43 -11.97
N GLY A 33 -2.92 0.60 -11.17
CA GLY A 33 -3.48 1.94 -11.36
C GLY A 33 -3.15 2.55 -12.73
N VAL A 34 -1.93 2.36 -13.23
CA VAL A 34 -1.56 2.80 -14.59
C VAL A 34 -2.25 1.94 -15.64
N ALA A 35 -2.32 0.62 -15.46
CA ALA A 35 -2.94 -0.29 -16.42
C ALA A 35 -4.46 -0.03 -16.60
N GLN A 36 -5.13 0.59 -15.63
CA GLN A 36 -6.53 1.02 -15.76
C GLN A 36 -6.75 1.96 -16.95
N TRP A 37 -5.71 2.65 -17.46
CA TRP A 37 -5.79 3.47 -18.68
C TRP A 37 -6.36 2.72 -19.87
N LEU A 38 -6.13 1.41 -19.97
CA LEU A 38 -6.58 0.58 -21.09
C LEU A 38 -8.08 0.24 -21.03
N VAL A 39 -8.74 0.50 -19.88
CA VAL A 39 -10.11 0.02 -19.60
C VAL A 39 -11.16 1.12 -19.66
N TYR A 40 -10.76 2.37 -19.42
CA TYR A 40 -11.67 3.51 -19.42
C TYR A 40 -12.11 3.87 -20.85
N ASP A 41 -13.31 4.44 -21.01
CA ASP A 41 -13.80 4.98 -22.29
C ASP A 41 -13.35 6.43 -22.52
N ALA A 42 -13.53 6.97 -23.73
CA ALA A 42 -13.13 8.34 -24.09
C ALA A 42 -14.14 9.42 -23.64
N THR A 43 -14.94 9.15 -22.61
CA THR A 43 -15.91 10.11 -22.07
C THR A 43 -15.23 11.12 -21.14
N PRO A 44 -15.82 12.32 -20.93
CA PRO A 44 -15.25 13.33 -20.03
C PRO A 44 -15.11 12.83 -18.57
N VAL A 45 -16.08 12.05 -18.08
CA VAL A 45 -16.05 11.48 -16.72
C VAL A 45 -14.93 10.45 -16.60
N ALA A 46 -14.81 9.56 -17.57
CA ALA A 46 -13.75 8.57 -17.60
C ALA A 46 -12.36 9.23 -17.72
N GLN A 47 -12.21 10.31 -18.48
CA GLN A 47 -10.96 11.07 -18.55
C GLN A 47 -10.55 11.70 -17.21
N GLY A 48 -11.51 12.28 -16.47
CA GLY A 48 -11.24 12.80 -15.12
C GLY A 48 -10.76 11.72 -14.16
N ASN A 49 -11.41 10.55 -14.18
CA ASN A 49 -11.02 9.40 -13.37
C ASN A 49 -9.63 8.86 -13.77
N ARG A 50 -9.30 8.82 -15.07
CA ARG A 50 -7.97 8.44 -15.57
C ARG A 50 -6.85 9.33 -15.03
N VAL A 51 -7.02 10.64 -15.12
CA VAL A 51 -5.99 11.60 -14.66
C VAL A 51 -5.78 11.44 -13.15
N ARG A 52 -6.87 11.32 -12.39
CA ARG A 52 -6.80 11.06 -10.94
C ARG A 52 -6.05 9.77 -10.63
N ALA A 53 -6.40 8.66 -11.29
CA ALA A 53 -5.74 7.37 -11.08
C ALA A 53 -4.23 7.45 -11.35
N VAL A 54 -3.81 8.15 -12.42
CA VAL A 54 -2.39 8.37 -12.74
C VAL A 54 -1.70 9.20 -11.66
N VAL A 55 -2.29 10.32 -11.23
CA VAL A 55 -1.72 11.16 -10.16
C VAL A 55 -1.51 10.33 -8.90
N VAL A 56 -2.50 9.52 -8.50
CA VAL A 56 -2.36 8.64 -7.34
C VAL A 56 -1.28 7.57 -7.55
N ALA A 57 -1.23 6.94 -8.72
CA ALA A 57 -0.18 5.97 -9.04
C ALA A 57 1.23 6.58 -8.93
N VAL A 58 1.43 7.81 -9.43
CA VAL A 58 2.70 8.53 -9.29
C VAL A 58 3.06 8.74 -7.82
N VAL A 59 2.10 9.16 -6.98
CA VAL A 59 2.33 9.32 -5.53
C VAL A 59 2.71 7.99 -4.88
N LEU A 60 2.04 6.89 -5.24
CA LEU A 60 2.36 5.55 -4.73
C LEU A 60 3.76 5.09 -5.15
N VAL A 61 4.17 5.34 -6.40
CA VAL A 61 5.53 5.04 -6.88
C VAL A 61 6.55 5.84 -6.10
N VAL A 62 6.37 7.16 -5.96
CA VAL A 62 7.31 8.02 -5.24
C VAL A 62 7.41 7.61 -3.77
N ALA A 63 6.27 7.27 -3.14
CA ALA A 63 6.24 6.73 -1.78
C ALA A 63 7.01 5.40 -1.69
N GLY A 64 6.76 4.47 -2.61
CA GLY A 64 7.45 3.18 -2.69
C GLY A 64 8.97 3.34 -2.87
N VAL A 65 9.40 4.18 -3.80
CA VAL A 65 10.82 4.51 -4.03
C VAL A 65 11.46 5.06 -2.76
N ARG A 66 10.79 5.98 -2.06
CA ARG A 66 11.31 6.51 -0.79
C ARG A 66 11.42 5.43 0.30
N LEU A 67 10.45 4.52 0.37
CA LEU A 67 10.48 3.39 1.30
C LEU A 67 11.62 2.40 0.99
N VAL A 68 11.99 2.25 -0.29
CA VAL A 68 13.10 1.39 -0.74
C VAL A 68 14.46 2.02 -0.52
N LEU A 69 14.64 3.27 -0.97
CA LEU A 69 15.96 3.94 -0.97
C LEU A 69 16.40 4.41 0.42
N THR A 70 15.46 4.57 1.36
CA THR A 70 15.76 5.06 2.71
C THR A 70 15.38 4.03 3.78
N PRO A 71 16.07 2.86 3.83
CA PRO A 71 15.76 1.82 4.80
C PRO A 71 16.03 2.24 6.25
N ALA A 72 17.01 3.13 6.47
CA ALA A 72 17.54 3.47 7.79
C ALA A 72 16.96 4.74 8.43
N LEU A 73 16.19 5.56 7.69
CA LEU A 73 15.65 6.85 8.15
C LEU A 73 14.14 6.80 8.39
N PRO A 74 13.58 7.70 9.23
CA PRO A 74 12.14 7.76 9.50
C PRO A 74 11.35 7.93 8.19
N HIS A 75 10.54 6.92 7.91
CA HIS A 75 9.80 6.71 6.65
C HIS A 75 8.39 7.32 6.71
N GLU A 76 8.11 8.15 7.71
CA GLU A 76 6.78 8.68 8.00
C GLU A 76 6.13 9.35 6.81
N VAL A 77 6.88 10.15 6.05
CA VAL A 77 6.35 10.84 4.86
C VAL A 77 5.92 9.82 3.80
N GLY A 78 6.74 8.81 3.50
CA GLY A 78 6.40 7.79 2.50
C GLY A 78 5.20 6.96 2.92
N VAL A 79 5.13 6.54 4.19
CA VAL A 79 3.98 5.81 4.73
C VAL A 79 2.71 6.67 4.70
N ARG A 80 2.77 7.92 5.18
CA ARG A 80 1.61 8.83 5.18
C ARG A 80 1.14 9.14 3.76
N SER A 81 2.05 9.39 2.82
CA SER A 81 1.70 9.59 1.40
C SER A 81 1.02 8.35 0.82
N ALA A 82 1.53 7.15 1.08
CA ALA A 82 0.89 5.91 0.65
C ALA A 82 -0.48 5.70 1.29
N MET A 83 -0.65 6.02 2.58
CA MET A 83 -1.94 5.94 3.27
C MET A 83 -2.95 6.93 2.70
N LEU A 84 -2.55 8.18 2.46
CA LEU A 84 -3.41 9.21 1.88
C LEU A 84 -3.80 8.85 0.44
N ALA A 85 -2.86 8.37 -0.37
CA ALA A 85 -3.10 7.91 -1.72
C ALA A 85 -4.06 6.70 -1.77
N GLY A 86 -3.81 5.69 -0.94
CA GLY A 86 -4.69 4.51 -0.83
C GLY A 86 -6.08 4.88 -0.31
N GLY A 87 -6.16 5.73 0.71
CA GLY A 87 -7.42 6.24 1.25
C GLY A 87 -8.21 7.06 0.23
N ALA A 88 -7.54 7.91 -0.56
CA ALA A 88 -8.17 8.65 -1.65
C ALA A 88 -8.78 7.69 -2.69
N LEU A 89 -8.07 6.64 -3.11
CA LEU A 89 -8.63 5.64 -4.03
C LEU A 89 -9.87 4.96 -3.47
N VAL A 90 -9.86 4.54 -2.20
CA VAL A 90 -11.04 3.93 -1.58
C VAL A 90 -12.19 4.92 -1.51
N PHE A 91 -11.93 6.17 -1.09
CA PHE A 91 -12.93 7.22 -1.03
C PHE A 91 -13.55 7.49 -2.41
N PHE A 92 -12.72 7.64 -3.44
CA PHE A 92 -13.19 7.86 -4.80
C PHE A 92 -13.88 6.63 -5.39
N ALA A 93 -13.51 5.40 -5.02
CA ALA A 93 -14.24 4.22 -5.44
C ALA A 93 -15.68 4.20 -4.86
N VAL A 94 -15.87 4.70 -3.63
CA VAL A 94 -17.19 4.71 -2.98
C VAL A 94 -18.06 5.87 -3.43
N LEU A 95 -17.47 7.07 -3.61
CA LEU A 95 -18.22 8.32 -3.81
C LEU A 95 -18.01 8.98 -5.17
N GLY A 96 -17.05 8.49 -5.96
CA GLY A 96 -16.79 9.00 -7.30
C GLY A 96 -17.90 8.65 -8.29
N ALA A 97 -17.98 9.41 -9.38
CA ALA A 97 -18.80 9.03 -10.52
C ALA A 97 -18.05 7.98 -11.33
N HIS A 98 -18.65 6.80 -11.52
CA HIS A 98 -18.10 5.73 -12.36
C HIS A 98 -19.11 5.27 -13.39
N GLU A 99 -18.63 5.05 -14.60
CA GLU A 99 -19.44 4.50 -15.69
C GLU A 99 -19.43 2.96 -15.69
N ARG A 100 -18.46 2.35 -15.00
CA ARG A 100 -18.29 0.89 -14.94
C ARG A 100 -17.98 0.44 -13.52
N LEU A 101 -18.68 -0.60 -13.08
CA LEU A 101 -18.42 -1.25 -11.80
C LEU A 101 -16.99 -1.83 -11.71
N SER A 102 -16.41 -2.26 -12.84
CA SER A 102 -15.03 -2.73 -12.89
C SER A 102 -14.03 -1.64 -12.50
N ALA A 103 -14.29 -0.38 -12.84
CA ALA A 103 -13.45 0.75 -12.44
C ALA A 103 -13.51 0.96 -10.92
N VAL A 104 -14.73 0.91 -10.34
CA VAL A 104 -14.94 0.98 -8.89
C VAL A 104 -14.16 -0.13 -8.17
N ALA A 105 -14.31 -1.37 -8.64
CA ALA A 105 -13.68 -2.53 -8.01
C ALA A 105 -12.15 -2.42 -8.02
N VAL A 106 -11.56 -2.00 -9.15
CA VAL A 106 -10.11 -1.88 -9.25
C VAL A 106 -9.58 -0.69 -8.46
N GLU A 107 -10.24 0.48 -8.50
CA GLU A 107 -9.86 1.63 -7.66
C GLU A 107 -9.91 1.27 -6.17
N GLY A 108 -11.02 0.66 -5.73
CA GLY A 108 -11.22 0.25 -4.35
C GLY A 108 -10.20 -0.79 -3.90
N PHE A 109 -9.99 -1.85 -4.70
CA PHE A 109 -9.03 -2.89 -4.38
C PHE A 109 -7.60 -2.35 -4.33
N THR A 110 -7.21 -1.53 -5.31
CA THR A 110 -5.88 -0.89 -5.36
C THR A 110 -5.67 0.01 -4.15
N GLY A 111 -6.69 0.78 -3.76
CA GLY A 111 -6.65 1.62 -2.56
C GLY A 111 -6.47 0.81 -1.28
N VAL A 112 -7.22 -0.29 -1.13
CA VAL A 112 -7.08 -1.20 0.02
C VAL A 112 -5.69 -1.85 0.07
N VAL A 113 -5.17 -2.32 -1.05
CA VAL A 113 -3.82 -2.90 -1.13
C VAL A 113 -2.76 -1.86 -0.77
N ALA A 114 -2.89 -0.61 -1.24
CA ALA A 114 -1.98 0.48 -0.89
C ALA A 114 -2.02 0.80 0.61
N LEU A 115 -3.20 0.78 1.24
CA LEU A 115 -3.35 0.95 2.69
C LEU A 115 -2.65 -0.18 3.46
N PHE A 116 -2.89 -1.44 3.09
CA PHE A 116 -2.20 -2.58 3.73
C PHE A 116 -0.69 -2.52 3.54
N ALA A 117 -0.23 -2.13 2.36
CA ALA A 117 1.19 -1.94 2.07
C ALA A 117 1.82 -0.87 2.96
N ALA A 118 1.13 0.27 3.14
CA ALA A 118 1.59 1.35 4.00
C ALA A 118 1.65 0.93 5.48
N VAL A 119 0.63 0.20 5.96
CA VAL A 119 0.60 -0.35 7.33
C VAL A 119 1.70 -1.38 7.54
N ALA A 120 1.96 -2.24 6.56
CA ALA A 120 3.05 -3.22 6.62
C ALA A 120 4.45 -2.58 6.63
N ALA A 121 4.55 -1.33 6.16
CA ALA A 121 5.76 -0.52 6.17
C ALA A 121 5.94 0.29 7.46
N LEU A 122 4.98 0.30 8.39
CA LEU A 122 5.13 0.95 9.69
C LEU A 122 6.21 0.26 10.54
N PRO A 123 7.03 1.03 11.29
CA PRO A 123 7.97 0.45 12.22
C PRO A 123 7.20 -0.30 13.34
N PRO A 124 7.78 -1.38 13.90
CA PRO A 124 7.19 -2.05 15.05
C PRO A 124 7.10 -1.06 16.23
N VAL A 125 5.92 -0.99 16.85
CA VAL A 125 5.72 -0.20 18.07
C VAL A 125 6.64 -0.76 19.16
N GLN A 126 7.65 0.02 19.57
CA GLN A 126 8.47 -0.35 20.72
C GLN A 126 7.63 -0.16 21.99
N PRO A 127 7.56 -1.17 22.88
CA PRO A 127 6.87 -1.02 24.15
C PRO A 127 7.56 0.06 24.99
N PRO A 128 6.79 0.94 25.67
CA PRO A 128 7.35 1.96 26.54
C PRO A 128 8.10 1.27 27.69
N GLY A 129 9.43 1.47 27.79
CA GLY A 129 10.21 0.97 28.93
C GLY A 129 11.63 0.47 28.66
N THR A 130 12.13 0.50 27.42
CA THR A 130 13.53 0.13 27.12
C THR A 130 14.45 1.35 26.94
N SER A 131 14.32 2.35 27.82
CA SER A 131 15.43 3.28 28.03
C SER A 131 16.46 2.56 28.89
N HIS A 132 17.44 1.92 28.24
CA HIS A 132 18.67 1.53 28.91
C HIS A 132 19.29 2.82 29.47
N ARG A 133 19.26 2.94 30.81
CA ARG A 133 20.14 3.82 31.57
C ARG A 133 21.56 3.52 31.10
N ALA A 134 22.19 4.51 30.46
CA ALA A 134 23.64 4.62 30.38
C ALA A 134 24.10 5.52 31.52
#